data_AF-A0A3A8L547-F1
#
_entry.id   AF-A0A3A8L547-F1
#
_cell.length_a   1.000
_cell.length_b   1.000
_cell.length_c   1.000
_cell.angle_alpha   90.00
_cell.angle_beta   90.00
_cell.angle_gamma   90.00
#
_symmetry.space_group_name_H-M   'P 1'
#
loop_
_entity.id
_entity.type
_entity.pdbx_description
1 polymer ?
#
loop_
_entity_poly.entity_id
_entity_poly.type
_entity_poly.pdbx_seq_one_letter_code
_entity_poly.pdbx_strand_id
1 'polypeptide(L)'
;MPAVEDLLTAAQLPATVRDAAEPERLPLLITAASLALAGHVGYPLHRRTGVVESVASQGGRYLWLRAGGVRQVLRVEVRGVELPATAYALESALMGRVVSRGEAWPFTGRYSPGVSSTPLHVEDTGELLVTYDAGWVTPGQAALDGTLVVDLPADVQLAAQMVVAALVHGDGAEEAVSESIGATSLTRATDEDGQLPTVPARARRLVARYCRPRHGAGP
;
A
#
# COMPACT_ATOMS: atom_id res chain seq x y z
N MET A 1 -22.89 -1.21 -0.35
CA MET A 1 -22.44 -2.31 -1.23
C MET A 1 -20.96 -2.54 -0.98
N PRO A 2 -20.45 -3.79 -1.08
CA PRO A 2 -19.02 -4.05 -0.92
C PRO A 2 -18.23 -3.43 -2.08
N ALA A 3 -17.04 -2.92 -1.77
CA ALA A 3 -16.07 -2.39 -2.72
C ALA A 3 -14.91 -3.38 -2.91
N VAL A 4 -14.21 -3.30 -4.05
CA VAL A 4 -13.07 -4.20 -4.32
C VAL A 4 -11.90 -3.95 -3.36
N GLU A 5 -11.81 -2.74 -2.81
CA GLU A 5 -10.79 -2.33 -1.85
C GLU A 5 -11.05 -2.88 -0.44
N ASP A 6 -12.26 -3.35 -0.14
CA ASP A 6 -12.66 -3.72 1.21
C ASP A 6 -11.85 -4.92 1.73
N LEU A 7 -10.97 -4.66 2.70
CA LEU A 7 -10.08 -5.67 3.31
C LEU A 7 -10.82 -6.61 4.26
N LEU A 8 -12.10 -6.35 4.52
CA LEU A 8 -12.98 -7.16 5.36
C LEU A 8 -14.44 -6.91 4.99
N THR A 9 -15.32 -7.84 5.37
CA THR A 9 -16.77 -7.66 5.31
C THR A 9 -17.34 -7.37 6.70
N ALA A 10 -18.55 -6.83 6.78
CA ALA A 10 -19.21 -6.54 8.05
C ALA A 10 -19.34 -7.77 8.99
N ALA A 11 -19.47 -8.97 8.41
CA ALA A 11 -19.53 -10.23 9.16
C ALA A 11 -18.20 -10.57 9.87
N GLN A 12 -17.08 -10.07 9.35
CA GLN A 12 -15.74 -10.29 9.91
C GLN A 12 -15.38 -9.29 11.00
N LEU A 13 -16.23 -8.30 11.28
CA LEU A 13 -16.06 -7.39 12.41
C LEU A 13 -16.59 -8.03 13.70
N PRO A 14 -15.94 -7.74 14.85
CA PRO A 14 -16.51 -8.07 16.16
C PRO A 14 -17.91 -7.48 16.31
N ALA A 15 -18.81 -8.21 16.99
CA ALA A 15 -20.19 -7.76 17.23
C ALA A 15 -20.23 -6.37 17.89
N THR A 16 -19.37 -6.11 18.87
CA THR A 16 -19.27 -4.82 19.55
C THR A 16 -19.00 -3.64 18.60
N VAL A 17 -18.21 -3.85 17.55
CA VAL A 17 -17.93 -2.81 16.54
C VAL A 17 -19.09 -2.67 15.56
N ARG A 18 -19.69 -3.79 15.18
CA ARG A 18 -20.82 -3.82 14.24
C ARG A 18 -22.06 -3.16 14.83
N ASP A 19 -22.33 -3.41 16.10
CA ASP A 19 -23.53 -2.93 16.81
C ASP A 19 -23.38 -1.46 17.24
N ALA A 20 -22.15 -0.96 17.38
CA ALA A 20 -21.87 0.44 17.69
C ALA A 20 -21.98 1.38 16.47
N ALA A 21 -21.91 0.85 15.25
CA ALA A 21 -22.01 1.61 14.02
C ALA A 21 -23.44 1.60 13.47
N GLU A 22 -23.87 2.73 12.88
CA GLU A 22 -25.09 2.74 12.08
C GLU A 22 -24.96 1.76 10.89
N PRO A 23 -25.93 0.85 10.67
CA PRO A 23 -25.83 -0.18 9.63
C PRO A 23 -25.58 0.37 8.22
N GLU A 24 -26.12 1.55 7.92
CA GLU A 24 -25.97 2.23 6.63
C GLU A 24 -24.58 2.85 6.44
N ARG A 25 -23.94 3.28 7.54
CA ARG A 25 -22.60 3.89 7.52
C ARG A 25 -21.49 2.85 7.58
N LEU A 26 -21.74 1.67 8.14
CA LEU A 26 -20.73 0.64 8.34
C LEU A 26 -19.98 0.25 7.05
N PRO A 27 -20.64 0.04 5.88
CA PRO A 27 -19.92 -0.24 4.64
C PRO A 27 -18.96 0.89 4.25
N LEU A 28 -19.36 2.16 4.42
CA LEU A 28 -18.51 3.32 4.11
C LEU A 28 -17.28 3.38 5.01
N LEU A 29 -17.45 3.06 6.30
CA LEU A 29 -16.35 3.01 7.27
C LEU A 29 -15.37 1.87 6.96
N ILE A 30 -15.86 0.73 6.48
CA ILE A 30 -15.02 -0.39 6.03
C ILE A 30 -14.17 0.03 4.83
N THR A 31 -14.77 0.66 3.82
CA THR A 31 -14.05 1.14 2.64
C THR A 31 -13.03 2.22 3.03
N ALA A 32 -13.42 3.19 3.87
CA ALA A 32 -12.54 4.24 4.35
C ALA A 32 -11.33 3.68 5.14
N ALA A 33 -11.57 2.72 6.04
CA ALA A 33 -10.50 2.04 6.78
C ALA A 33 -9.54 1.29 5.87
N SER A 34 -10.08 0.62 4.85
CA SER A 34 -9.30 -0.16 3.89
C SER A 34 -8.39 0.75 3.04
N LEU A 35 -8.94 1.87 2.58
CA LEU A 35 -8.19 2.90 1.85
C LEU A 35 -7.14 3.58 2.73
N ALA A 36 -7.47 3.92 3.98
CA ALA A 36 -6.53 4.51 4.93
C ALA A 36 -5.35 3.57 5.21
N LEU A 37 -5.62 2.28 5.40
CA LEU A 37 -4.56 1.29 5.60
C LEU A 37 -3.71 1.09 4.35
N ALA A 38 -4.31 1.02 3.15
CA ALA A 38 -3.58 0.96 1.89
C ALA A 38 -2.70 2.20 1.67
N GLY A 39 -3.21 3.40 1.99
CA GLY A 39 -2.45 4.64 1.97
C GLY A 39 -1.26 4.63 2.93
N HIS A 40 -1.43 4.08 4.14
CA HIS A 40 -0.34 3.90 5.09
C HIS A 40 0.74 2.92 4.60
N VAL A 41 0.33 1.80 3.97
CA VAL A 41 1.25 0.83 3.38
C VAL A 41 1.98 1.43 2.16
N GLY A 42 1.32 2.33 1.44
CA GLY A 42 1.89 3.09 0.32
C GLY A 42 1.56 2.52 -1.06
N TYR A 43 0.63 1.57 -1.16
CA TYR A 43 0.10 1.05 -2.43
C TYR A 43 -1.26 0.35 -2.25
N PRO A 44 -2.06 0.20 -3.31
CA PRO A 44 -3.33 -0.53 -3.24
C PRO A 44 -3.11 -2.00 -2.92
N LEU A 45 -3.85 -2.50 -1.92
CA LEU A 45 -3.72 -3.87 -1.39
C LEU A 45 -4.58 -4.89 -2.14
N HIS A 46 -5.64 -4.44 -2.82
CA HIS A 46 -6.54 -5.32 -3.55
C HIS A 46 -5.87 -5.90 -4.80
N ARG A 47 -6.35 -7.07 -5.25
CA ARG A 47 -5.83 -7.75 -6.41
C ARG A 47 -6.11 -6.93 -7.67
N ARG A 48 -5.06 -6.68 -8.43
CA ARG A 48 -5.09 -6.02 -9.73
C ARG A 48 -4.33 -6.88 -10.73
N THR A 49 -4.87 -7.00 -11.94
CA THR A 49 -4.28 -7.80 -13.01
C THR A 49 -3.93 -6.92 -14.20
N GLY A 50 -2.81 -7.22 -14.87
CA GLY A 50 -2.39 -6.48 -16.06
C GLY A 50 -2.09 -5.00 -15.79
N VAL A 51 -1.59 -4.67 -14.60
CA VAL A 51 -1.17 -3.30 -14.27
C VAL A 51 0.03 -2.95 -15.12
N VAL A 52 -0.10 -1.89 -15.92
CA VAL A 52 1.02 -1.33 -16.70
C VAL A 52 1.57 -0.14 -15.92
N GLU A 53 2.85 -0.21 -15.58
CA GLU A 53 3.56 0.85 -14.87
C GLU A 53 4.77 1.31 -15.66
N SER A 54 4.91 2.63 -15.78
CA SER A 54 6.17 3.23 -16.21
C SER A 54 7.07 3.50 -15.00
N VAL A 55 8.32 3.03 -15.09
CA VAL A 55 9.22 2.94 -13.94
C VAL A 55 10.47 3.77 -14.17
N ALA A 56 10.72 4.67 -13.23
CA ALA A 56 11.97 5.39 -13.09
C ALA A 56 13.11 4.43 -12.67
N SER A 57 14.22 4.43 -13.41
CA SER A 57 15.41 3.61 -13.13
C SER A 57 16.66 4.47 -12.95
N GLN A 58 17.36 4.25 -11.84
CA GLN A 58 18.68 4.81 -11.53
C GLN A 58 19.82 4.11 -12.31
N GLY A 59 19.48 3.18 -13.19
CA GLY A 59 20.44 2.28 -13.78
C GLY A 59 20.93 1.22 -12.80
N GLY A 60 21.47 0.12 -13.32
CA GLY A 60 22.01 -0.98 -12.53
C GLY A 60 21.11 -2.21 -12.51
N ARG A 61 21.25 -3.08 -11.50
CA ARG A 61 20.60 -4.39 -11.52
C ARG A 61 19.19 -4.42 -10.96
N TYR A 62 18.79 -3.42 -10.17
CA TYR A 62 17.52 -3.43 -9.47
C TYR A 62 16.56 -2.39 -10.03
N LEU A 63 15.31 -2.78 -10.15
CA LEU A 63 14.18 -1.95 -10.51
C LEU A 63 13.13 -2.06 -9.41
N TRP A 64 12.50 -0.94 -9.06
CA TRP A 64 11.51 -0.88 -7.99
C TRP A 64 10.16 -0.42 -8.55
N LEU A 65 9.18 -1.31 -8.50
CA LEU A 65 7.80 -1.01 -8.87
C LEU A 65 7.14 -0.12 -7.80
N ARG A 66 6.14 0.67 -8.21
CA ARG A 66 5.32 1.47 -7.30
C ARG A 66 4.40 0.59 -6.46
N ALA A 67 3.91 -0.52 -7.02
CA ALA A 67 3.15 -1.49 -6.26
C ALA A 67 4.06 -2.43 -5.46
N GLY A 68 3.65 -2.71 -4.22
CA GLY A 68 4.08 -3.89 -3.48
C GLY A 68 3.11 -5.06 -3.65
N GLY A 69 3.44 -6.20 -3.05
CA GLY A 69 2.65 -7.43 -3.18
C GLY A 69 2.53 -7.92 -4.61
N VAL A 70 3.59 -7.78 -5.40
CA VAL A 70 3.63 -8.21 -6.81
C VAL A 70 3.59 -9.73 -6.86
N ARG A 71 2.61 -10.27 -7.58
CA ARG A 71 2.40 -11.73 -7.70
C ARG A 71 3.27 -12.31 -8.80
N GLN A 72 3.28 -11.62 -9.95
CA GLN A 72 4.05 -12.00 -11.11
C GLN A 72 4.29 -10.79 -12.00
N VAL A 73 5.46 -10.76 -12.63
CA VAL A 73 5.76 -9.84 -13.73
C VAL A 73 5.43 -10.58 -15.02
N LEU A 74 4.54 -10.00 -15.81
CA LEU A 74 4.06 -10.58 -17.08
C LEU A 74 4.96 -10.16 -18.24
N ARG A 75 5.37 -8.90 -18.26
CA ARG A 75 6.12 -8.30 -19.37
C ARG A 75 6.99 -7.16 -18.86
N VAL A 76 8.18 -7.03 -19.45
CA VAL A 76 9.03 -5.85 -19.28
C VAL A 76 9.43 -5.35 -20.66
N GLU A 77 9.21 -4.07 -20.92
CA GLU A 77 9.59 -3.40 -22.16
C GLU A 77 10.57 -2.28 -21.88
N VAL A 78 11.65 -2.27 -22.67
CA VAL A 78 12.66 -1.22 -22.66
C VAL A 78 12.66 -0.55 -24.02
N ARG A 79 12.30 0.73 -24.07
CA ARG A 79 12.24 1.56 -25.29
C ARG A 79 11.41 0.91 -26.39
N GLY A 80 10.28 0.32 -26.00
CA GLY A 80 9.36 -0.39 -26.90
C GLY A 80 9.81 -1.80 -27.31
N VAL A 81 10.94 -2.28 -26.81
CA VAL A 81 11.41 -3.65 -27.04
C VAL A 81 11.13 -4.50 -25.82
N GLU A 82 10.36 -5.57 -26.00
CA GLU A 82 10.09 -6.53 -24.95
C GLU A 82 11.34 -7.35 -24.62
N LEU A 83 11.69 -7.41 -23.33
CA LEU A 83 12.75 -8.27 -22.85
C LEU A 83 12.26 -9.71 -22.65
N PRO A 84 13.08 -10.72 -22.95
CA PRO A 84 12.72 -12.10 -22.68
C PRO A 84 12.57 -12.32 -21.17
N ALA A 85 11.61 -13.16 -20.77
CA ALA A 85 11.33 -13.45 -19.35
C ALA A 85 12.54 -14.01 -18.57
N THR A 86 13.54 -14.55 -19.25
CA THR A 86 14.79 -15.03 -18.64
C THR A 86 15.76 -13.90 -18.27
N ALA A 87 15.60 -12.70 -18.83
CA ALA A 87 16.47 -11.56 -18.60
C ALA A 87 16.20 -10.84 -17.28
N TYR A 88 15.11 -11.17 -16.57
CA TYR A 88 14.77 -10.57 -15.29
C TYR A 88 14.12 -11.58 -14.34
N ALA A 89 14.01 -11.21 -13.06
CA ALA A 89 13.25 -11.97 -12.08
C ALA A 89 12.66 -11.04 -11.01
N LEU A 90 11.52 -11.43 -10.46
CA LEU A 90 10.98 -10.79 -9.26
C LEU A 90 11.76 -11.31 -8.05
N GLU A 91 12.60 -10.46 -7.47
CA GLU A 91 13.44 -10.83 -6.34
C GLU A 91 12.72 -10.60 -5.00
N SER A 92 11.93 -9.52 -4.89
CA SER A 92 11.09 -9.26 -3.74
C SER A 92 9.68 -8.91 -4.17
N ALA A 93 8.78 -9.89 -4.08
CA ALA A 93 7.35 -9.73 -4.37
C ALA A 93 6.71 -8.67 -3.49
N LEU A 94 6.96 -8.72 -2.17
CA LEU A 94 6.36 -7.79 -1.21
C LEU A 94 6.74 -6.34 -1.49
N MET A 95 7.99 -6.09 -1.88
CA MET A 95 8.51 -4.73 -2.09
C MET A 95 8.51 -4.30 -3.58
N GLY A 96 8.06 -5.16 -4.48
CA GLY A 96 8.07 -4.89 -5.92
C GLY A 96 9.47 -4.77 -6.52
N ARG A 97 10.48 -5.49 -5.99
CA ARG A 97 11.86 -5.44 -6.50
C ARG A 97 12.08 -6.45 -7.61
N VAL A 98 12.39 -5.95 -8.80
CA VAL A 98 12.75 -6.75 -9.97
C VAL A 98 14.25 -6.65 -10.20
N VAL A 99 14.92 -7.79 -10.36
CA VAL A 99 16.35 -7.87 -10.65
C VAL A 99 16.57 -8.20 -12.12
N SER A 100 17.49 -7.51 -12.77
CA SER A 100 17.98 -7.91 -14.09
C SER A 100 18.99 -9.06 -13.95
N ARG A 101 18.80 -10.10 -14.75
CA ARG A 101 19.71 -11.24 -14.90
C ARG A 101 20.67 -11.08 -16.08
N GLY A 102 20.37 -10.13 -16.98
CA GLY A 102 21.19 -9.82 -18.15
C GLY A 102 21.86 -8.46 -18.01
N GLU A 103 21.64 -7.61 -19.01
CA GLU A 103 22.12 -6.23 -19.00
C GLU A 103 21.46 -5.42 -17.89
N ALA A 104 22.21 -4.46 -17.34
CA ALA A 104 21.67 -3.54 -16.35
C ALA A 104 20.46 -2.78 -16.92
N TRP A 105 19.50 -2.47 -16.06
CA TRP A 105 18.40 -1.57 -16.40
C TRP A 105 18.97 -0.25 -16.93
N PRO A 106 18.35 0.34 -17.97
CA PRO A 106 18.78 1.62 -18.47
C PRO A 106 18.58 2.69 -17.40
N PHE A 107 19.45 3.69 -17.38
CA PHE A 107 19.21 4.89 -16.61
C PHE A 107 18.14 5.72 -17.32
N THR A 108 17.07 6.10 -16.61
CA THR A 108 15.97 6.94 -17.15
C THR A 108 15.99 8.35 -16.58
N GLY A 109 17.05 8.77 -15.87
CA GLY A 109 17.18 10.14 -15.40
C GLY A 109 17.81 11.09 -16.42
N ARG A 110 17.98 12.35 -16.01
CA ARG A 110 18.79 13.33 -16.74
C ARG A 110 20.13 13.56 -16.03
N TYR A 111 21.19 13.66 -16.83
CA TYR A 111 22.48 14.17 -16.37
C TYR A 111 22.63 15.63 -16.80
N SER A 112 23.15 16.48 -15.92
CA SER A 112 23.69 17.78 -16.32
C SER A 112 25.15 17.60 -16.72
N PRO A 113 25.54 17.83 -17.98
CA PRO A 113 26.94 17.73 -18.39
C PRO A 113 27.78 18.80 -17.65
N GLY A 114 28.90 18.39 -17.05
CA GLY A 114 29.97 19.32 -16.65
C GLY A 114 30.14 19.67 -15.16
N VAL A 115 29.33 19.13 -14.24
CA VAL A 115 29.44 19.47 -12.79
C VAL A 115 29.59 18.26 -11.88
N SER A 116 28.95 17.12 -12.19
CA SER A 116 29.10 15.86 -11.43
C SER A 116 28.62 14.66 -12.24
N SER A 117 29.20 13.48 -12.00
CA SER A 117 28.70 12.18 -12.47
C SER A 117 27.54 11.63 -11.61
N THR A 118 27.18 12.34 -10.54
CA THR A 118 26.04 11.96 -9.68
C THR A 118 24.72 12.29 -10.39
N PRO A 119 23.80 11.32 -10.55
CA PRO A 119 22.49 11.59 -11.13
C PRO A 119 21.73 12.60 -10.25
N LEU A 120 21.31 13.72 -10.85
CA LEU A 120 20.62 14.81 -10.15
C LEU A 120 19.16 14.47 -9.84
N HIS A 121 18.51 13.72 -10.74
CA HIS A 121 17.12 13.31 -10.59
C HIS A 121 16.83 12.15 -11.56
N VAL A 122 16.09 11.14 -11.12
CA VAL A 122 15.52 10.14 -12.03
C VAL A 122 14.07 10.48 -12.29
N GLU A 123 13.74 10.56 -13.56
CA GLU A 123 12.39 10.82 -14.02
C GLU A 123 11.82 9.57 -14.68
N ASP A 124 10.50 9.52 -14.67
CA ASP A 124 9.75 8.50 -15.37
C ASP A 124 9.61 8.94 -16.84
N THR A 125 10.38 8.32 -17.73
CA THR A 125 10.47 8.72 -19.14
C THR A 125 9.49 7.99 -20.05
N GLY A 126 8.74 7.00 -19.54
CA GLY A 126 7.96 6.11 -20.41
C GLY A 126 8.79 5.03 -21.11
N GLU A 127 10.12 5.05 -20.98
CA GLU A 127 11.01 4.11 -21.68
C GLU A 127 11.03 2.72 -21.04
N LEU A 128 10.65 2.60 -19.78
CA LEU A 128 10.69 1.33 -19.05
C LEU A 128 9.28 1.01 -18.55
N LEU A 129 8.60 0.13 -19.27
CA LEU A 129 7.25 -0.30 -18.94
C LEU A 129 7.29 -1.70 -18.34
N VAL A 130 6.59 -1.90 -17.22
CA VAL A 130 6.45 -3.20 -16.58
C VAL A 130 4.97 -3.51 -16.46
N THR A 131 4.56 -4.65 -17.01
CA THR A 131 3.22 -5.18 -16.88
C THR A 131 3.23 -6.30 -15.84
N TYR A 132 2.40 -6.19 -14.81
CA TYR A 132 2.40 -7.15 -13.69
C TYR A 132 1.02 -7.32 -13.05
N ASP A 133 0.87 -8.40 -12.29
CA ASP A 133 -0.25 -8.60 -11.37
C ASP A 133 0.22 -8.31 -9.95
N ALA A 134 -0.62 -7.64 -9.15
CA ALA A 134 -0.26 -7.26 -7.78
C ALA A 134 -1.45 -7.32 -6.82
N GLY A 135 -1.13 -7.35 -5.53
CA GLY A 135 -2.09 -7.34 -4.43
C GLY A 135 -2.68 -8.71 -4.10
N TRP A 136 -3.59 -8.68 -3.15
CA TRP A 136 -4.28 -9.84 -2.60
C TRP A 136 -5.76 -9.79 -2.93
N VAL A 137 -6.36 -10.96 -3.13
CA VAL A 137 -7.81 -11.09 -3.22
C VAL A 137 -8.39 -10.69 -1.88
N THR A 138 -9.10 -9.58 -1.87
CA THR A 138 -9.75 -9.06 -0.66
C THR A 138 -11.09 -9.76 -0.42
N PRO A 139 -11.57 -9.77 0.83
CA PRO A 139 -12.94 -10.19 1.13
C PRO A 139 -14.00 -9.40 0.34
N GLY A 140 -13.76 -8.12 0.05
CA GLY A 140 -14.63 -7.31 -0.81
C GLY A 140 -14.71 -7.83 -2.25
N GLN A 141 -13.56 -8.18 -2.85
CA GLN A 141 -13.50 -8.79 -4.17
C GLN A 141 -14.22 -10.14 -4.22
N ALA A 142 -14.00 -10.99 -3.22
CA ALA A 142 -14.67 -12.30 -3.14
C ALA A 142 -16.18 -12.17 -2.89
N ALA A 143 -16.64 -11.09 -2.23
CA ALA A 143 -18.07 -10.81 -2.06
C ALA A 143 -18.74 -10.34 -3.36
N LEU A 144 -17.99 -9.70 -4.26
CA LEU A 144 -18.45 -9.27 -5.59
C LEU A 144 -18.37 -10.40 -6.62
N ASP A 145 -17.33 -11.24 -6.53
CA ASP A 145 -17.10 -12.39 -7.39
C ASP A 145 -16.78 -13.63 -6.53
N GLY A 146 -17.79 -14.47 -6.34
CA GLY A 146 -17.69 -15.68 -5.51
C GLY A 146 -16.75 -16.77 -6.06
N THR A 147 -16.18 -16.59 -7.25
CA THR A 147 -15.14 -17.49 -7.79
C THR A 147 -13.76 -17.20 -7.22
N LEU A 148 -13.55 -16.00 -6.65
CA LEU A 148 -12.28 -15.57 -6.11
C LEU A 148 -12.06 -16.10 -4.69
N VAL A 149 -10.92 -16.75 -4.47
CA VAL A 149 -10.50 -17.22 -3.14
C VAL A 149 -9.68 -16.14 -2.45
N VAL A 150 -10.14 -15.69 -1.28
CA VAL A 150 -9.45 -14.69 -0.45
C VAL A 150 -8.08 -15.20 -0.03
N ASP A 151 -7.04 -14.42 -0.31
CA ASP A 151 -5.65 -14.72 0.08
C ASP A 151 -4.96 -13.56 0.81
N LEU A 152 -5.76 -12.62 1.34
CA LEU A 152 -5.29 -11.52 2.16
C LEU A 152 -4.60 -12.04 3.45
N PRO A 153 -3.40 -11.55 3.80
CA PRO A 153 -2.73 -11.95 5.04
C PRO A 153 -3.53 -11.57 6.29
N ALA A 154 -3.58 -12.49 7.26
CA ALA A 154 -4.32 -12.29 8.51
C ALA A 154 -3.90 -11.01 9.27
N ASP A 155 -2.62 -10.65 9.24
CA ASP A 155 -2.09 -9.45 9.89
C ASP A 155 -2.68 -8.16 9.27
N VAL A 156 -2.85 -8.14 7.94
CA VAL A 156 -3.44 -7.01 7.21
C VAL A 156 -4.94 -6.93 7.50
N GLN A 157 -5.62 -8.07 7.53
CA GLN A 157 -7.03 -8.13 7.86
C GLN A 157 -7.31 -7.68 9.30
N LEU A 158 -6.49 -8.13 10.26
CA LEU A 158 -6.59 -7.70 11.67
C LEU A 158 -6.30 -6.20 11.81
N ALA A 159 -5.28 -5.69 11.11
CA ALA A 159 -5.02 -4.25 11.08
C ALA A 159 -6.22 -3.46 10.56
N ALA A 160 -6.88 -3.94 9.51
CA ALA A 160 -8.07 -3.30 8.96
C ALA A 160 -9.25 -3.32 9.96
N GLN A 161 -9.48 -4.42 10.67
CA GLN A 161 -10.47 -4.46 11.76
C GLN A 161 -10.19 -3.41 12.85
N MET A 162 -8.92 -3.22 13.21
CA MET A 162 -8.52 -2.20 14.20
C MET A 162 -8.76 -0.78 13.71
N VAL A 163 -8.53 -0.51 12.41
CA VAL A 163 -8.81 0.80 11.80
C VAL A 163 -10.32 1.06 11.77
N VAL A 164 -11.13 0.08 11.35
CA VAL A 164 -12.60 0.20 11.39
C VAL A 164 -13.09 0.47 12.81
N ALA A 165 -12.61 -0.30 13.79
CA ALA A 165 -12.97 -0.09 15.18
C ALA A 165 -12.59 1.33 15.65
N ALA A 166 -11.41 1.84 15.26
CA ALA A 166 -11.00 3.19 15.60
C ALA A 166 -11.90 4.25 14.96
N LEU A 167 -12.31 4.08 13.70
CA LEU A 167 -13.23 5.02 13.04
C LEU A 167 -14.62 5.01 13.68
N VAL A 168 -15.18 3.84 13.97
CA VAL A 168 -16.51 3.71 14.62
C VAL A 168 -16.53 4.40 15.99
N HIS A 169 -15.48 4.23 16.79
CA HIS A 169 -15.42 4.83 18.13
C HIS A 169 -14.90 6.27 18.12
N GLY A 170 -14.13 6.67 17.11
CA GLY A 170 -13.60 8.02 16.93
C GLY A 170 -14.64 9.01 16.43
N ASP A 171 -15.58 8.57 15.58
CA ASP A 171 -16.72 9.39 15.15
C ASP A 171 -17.66 9.78 16.30
N GLY A 172 -17.65 9.03 17.41
CA GLY A 172 -18.39 9.36 18.64
C GLY A 172 -17.60 10.15 19.67
N ALA A 173 -16.29 10.37 19.43
CA ALA A 173 -15.45 11.19 20.29
C ALA A 173 -15.42 12.60 19.72
N GLU A 174 -16.38 13.43 20.11
CA GLU A 174 -16.22 14.88 20.03
C GLU A 174 -14.82 15.24 20.51
N GLU A 175 -14.09 15.96 19.66
CA GLU A 175 -12.88 16.75 19.84
C GLU A 175 -12.32 16.87 21.29
N ALA A 176 -11.96 15.76 21.93
CA ALA A 176 -11.36 15.78 23.26
C ALA A 176 -9.85 15.98 23.15
N VAL A 177 -9.45 17.21 22.79
CA VAL A 177 -8.07 17.67 22.96
C VAL A 177 -7.96 18.32 24.33
N SER A 178 -7.42 17.53 25.27
CA SER A 178 -7.05 17.87 26.65
C SER A 178 -8.18 17.90 27.69
N GLU A 179 -8.59 16.72 28.17
CA GLU A 179 -9.33 16.62 29.42
C GLU A 179 -8.34 16.27 30.56
N SER A 180 -8.19 17.17 31.53
CA SER A 180 -7.44 16.90 32.76
C SER A 180 -8.35 16.16 33.74
N ILE A 181 -8.24 14.84 33.82
CA ILE A 181 -8.88 14.08 34.89
C ILE A 181 -7.92 14.07 36.09
N GLY A 182 -8.08 15.06 36.97
CA GLY A 182 -7.22 15.23 38.15
C GLY A 182 -5.77 15.59 37.79
N ALA A 183 -4.79 14.93 38.42
CA ALA A 183 -3.35 15.21 38.26
C ALA A 183 -2.68 14.40 37.12
N THR A 184 -3.44 13.69 36.27
CA THR A 184 -2.90 12.85 35.20
C THR A 184 -3.29 13.41 33.84
N SER A 185 -2.31 13.91 33.09
CA SER A 185 -2.50 14.36 31.71
C SER A 185 -2.36 13.18 30.75
N LEU A 186 -3.41 12.90 29.98
CA LEU A 186 -3.38 11.94 28.88
C LEU A 186 -3.10 12.68 27.57
N THR A 187 -1.84 12.72 27.14
CA THR A 187 -1.49 13.21 25.81
C THR A 187 -1.68 12.08 24.80
N ARG A 188 -2.70 12.18 23.94
CA ARG A 188 -2.83 11.29 22.77
C ARG A 188 -1.93 11.81 21.65
N ALA A 189 -1.13 10.93 21.07
CA ALA A 189 -0.28 11.27 19.94
C ALA A 189 -1.16 11.59 18.71
N THR A 190 -1.12 12.83 18.28
CA THR A 190 -1.66 13.29 16.99
C THR A 190 -0.63 13.05 15.88
N ASP A 191 -1.05 13.06 14.63
CA ASP A 191 -0.16 13.13 13.48
C ASP A 191 0.42 14.55 13.29
N GLU A 192 1.18 14.73 12.20
CA GLU A 192 1.88 15.99 11.88
C GLU A 192 0.91 17.17 11.68
N ASP A 193 -0.37 16.89 11.39
CA ASP A 193 -1.43 17.88 11.18
C ASP A 193 -2.27 18.12 12.45
N GLY A 194 -1.90 17.52 13.60
CA GLY A 194 -2.65 17.66 14.85
C GLY A 194 -3.93 16.82 14.90
N GLN A 195 -4.16 15.93 13.94
CA GLN A 195 -5.30 15.03 13.92
C GLN A 195 -4.97 13.68 14.56
N LEU A 196 -5.98 12.92 14.99
CA LEU A 196 -5.74 11.55 15.43
C LEU A 196 -5.27 10.73 14.21
N PRO A 197 -4.14 10.01 14.32
CA PRO A 197 -3.64 9.22 13.21
C PRO A 197 -4.72 8.23 12.75
N THR A 198 -5.16 8.35 11.49
CA THR A 198 -6.25 7.53 10.91
C THR A 198 -6.00 6.03 11.06
N VAL A 199 -4.73 5.61 11.09
CA VAL A 199 -4.31 4.22 11.34
C VAL A 199 -3.69 4.09 12.73
N PRO A 200 -4.30 3.31 13.66
CA PRO A 200 -3.78 3.11 15.02
C PRO A 200 -2.37 2.52 15.05
N ALA A 201 -1.56 2.90 16.05
CA ALA A 201 -0.16 2.47 16.17
C ALA A 201 0.02 0.93 16.16
N ARG A 202 -0.91 0.18 16.76
CA ARG A 202 -0.88 -1.29 16.74
C ARG A 202 -1.15 -1.86 15.35
N ALA A 203 -2.08 -1.27 14.59
CA ALA A 203 -2.31 -1.64 13.20
C ALA A 203 -1.07 -1.37 12.34
N ARG A 204 -0.40 -0.22 12.54
CA ARG A 204 0.86 0.11 11.85
C ARG A 204 1.94 -0.96 12.07
N ARG A 205 2.10 -1.46 13.30
CA ARG A 205 3.08 -2.51 13.63
C ARG A 205 2.79 -3.82 12.91
N LEU A 206 1.52 -4.20 12.77
CA LEU A 206 1.12 -5.41 12.05
C LEU A 206 1.46 -5.32 10.55
N VAL A 207 1.28 -4.14 9.96
CA VAL A 207 1.53 -3.95 8.53
C VAL A 207 2.95 -3.48 8.18
N ALA A 208 3.81 -3.26 9.17
CA ALA A 208 5.14 -2.66 8.99
C ALA A 208 6.00 -3.37 7.94
N ARG A 209 5.91 -4.71 7.84
CA ARG A 209 6.67 -5.49 6.84
C ARG A 209 6.17 -5.33 5.40
N TYR A 210 4.95 -4.83 5.23
CA TYR A 210 4.33 -4.57 3.93
C TYR A 210 4.55 -3.14 3.49
N CYS A 211 4.80 -2.24 4.42
CA CYS A 211 5.01 -0.83 4.13
C CYS A 211 6.19 -0.63 3.20
N ARG A 212 5.98 0.21 2.19
CA ARG A 212 7.06 0.60 1.29
C ARG A 212 8.09 1.43 2.06
N PRO A 213 9.41 1.20 1.86
CA PRO A 213 10.42 2.11 2.36
C PRO A 213 10.21 3.49 1.73
N ARG A 214 10.00 4.52 2.57
CA ARG A 214 9.92 5.90 2.13
C ARG A 214 11.25 6.25 1.44
N HIS A 215 11.19 6.52 0.13
CA HIS A 215 12.35 7.03 -0.60
C HIS A 215 12.68 8.40 -0.02
N GLY A 216 13.76 8.51 0.76
CA GLY A 216 14.18 9.77 1.38
C GLY A 216 14.98 9.66 2.69
N ALA A 217 15.05 8.50 3.34
CA ALA A 217 15.92 8.32 4.51
C ALA A 217 17.18 7.54 4.12
N GLY A 218 18.11 8.21 3.43
CA GLY A 218 19.52 7.87 3.57
C GLY A 218 20.04 8.42 4.91
N PRO A 219 21.04 7.77 5.52
CA PRO A 219 21.72 8.32 6.70
C PRO A 219 22.38 9.68 6.43
#